data_AF-A0A9P1MUQ1-F1
#
_entry.id   AF-A0A9P1MUQ1-F1
#
_cell.length_a   1.000
_cell.length_b   1.000
_cell.length_c   1.000
_cell.angle_alpha   90.00
_cell.angle_beta   90.00
_cell.angle_gamma   90.00
#
_symmetry.space_group_name_H-M   'P 1'
#
loop_
_entity.id
_entity.type
_entity.pdbx_description
1 polymer ?
#
loop_
_entity_poly.entity_id
_entity_poly.type
_entity_poly.pdbx_seq_one_letter_code
_entity_poly.pdbx_strand_id
1 'polypeptide(L)'
;MSKNLRIGVESVDVEIDDDSGILWTSLQTAFPGCSGMYYYQDRTQPNPVKKSVKFDGSKFRAPSGTTWQDFDFYVTLSQRCHSAGGGAHQNGQTYSEATKQFEKSVQAVQKMMVASGMKIDLSHLQLKKPRRQIASTNSSTSSEESTNTLQNIQTRLENKADDLTQLEQHFLDLARISTAKDEIIQANRAKIAEISRDSQGIAERLREFEAKCAAQEEELAILRGLGGEFGATKEDLAELVKQRAELETAVTELQLKLMQTQEENESNRGRLETSQNRIKELADQLELLQTSKSLLNHELSQLRPFAEAAAIEDFSEIPKFIATLDENRKLREELAKKREESEMTRGAFDELNNVQTPIFEENLKLRKRNDDLSRRFEHVDEEIKCLNENWAKEMREKTNDWMMLRTELENEILQQREQIQHLQHFLEAATREAAENARRISEIETASAKKTATQHASRVETELREKVRNLSEDLSESQRCVADLNILVANLASDANMSRRDISDLL
;
A
#
# COMPACT_ATOMS: atom_id res chain seq x y z
N MET A 1 20.99 -40.57 -31.96
CA MET A 1 20.50 -39.51 -31.04
C MET A 1 20.25 -38.26 -31.85
N SER A 2 18.99 -37.86 -32.08
CA SER A 2 18.72 -36.59 -32.76
C SER A 2 18.95 -35.44 -31.77
N LYS A 3 19.74 -34.45 -32.18
CA LYS A 3 19.90 -33.21 -31.43
C LYS A 3 18.75 -32.30 -31.82
N ASN A 4 17.80 -32.08 -30.92
CA ASN A 4 16.67 -31.21 -31.17
C ASN A 4 16.98 -29.83 -30.57
N LEU A 5 16.89 -28.78 -31.40
CA LEU A 5 16.98 -27.38 -30.99
C LEU A 5 15.56 -26.81 -30.93
N ARG A 6 15.18 -26.23 -29.79
CA ARG A 6 13.90 -25.52 -29.65
C ARG A 6 14.18 -24.03 -29.83
N ILE A 7 13.62 -23.44 -30.88
CA ILE A 7 13.72 -22.01 -31.17
C ILE A 7 12.39 -21.37 -30.74
N GLY A 8 12.45 -20.37 -29.86
CA GLY A 8 11.29 -19.56 -29.49
C GLY A 8 11.18 -18.35 -30.39
N VAL A 9 9.95 -17.95 -30.71
CA VAL A 9 9.63 -16.69 -31.39
C VAL A 9 8.92 -15.79 -30.38
N GLU A 10 9.08 -14.47 -30.52
CA GLU A 10 8.39 -13.49 -29.69
C GLU A 10 6.86 -13.64 -29.81
N SER A 11 6.16 -13.42 -28.70
CA SER A 11 4.69 -13.45 -28.64
C SER A 11 4.10 -12.31 -29.46
N VAL A 12 3.05 -12.59 -30.22
CA VAL A 12 2.33 -11.60 -31.02
C VAL A 12 0.93 -11.42 -30.42
N ASP A 13 0.54 -10.17 -30.20
CA ASP A 13 -0.80 -9.82 -29.76
C ASP A 13 -1.77 -9.92 -30.94
N VAL A 14 -2.80 -10.76 -30.81
CA VAL A 14 -3.84 -10.95 -31.83
C VAL A 14 -5.16 -10.44 -31.26
N GLU A 15 -5.81 -9.54 -32.00
CA GLU A 15 -7.10 -8.97 -31.60
C GLU A 15 -8.18 -10.05 -31.50
N ILE A 16 -8.94 -10.00 -30.40
CA ILE A 16 -10.10 -10.85 -30.15
C ILE A 16 -11.33 -10.13 -30.69
N ASP A 17 -12.11 -10.83 -31.50
CA ASP A 17 -13.34 -10.32 -32.11
C ASP A 17 -14.47 -10.14 -31.07
N ASP A 18 -15.51 -9.37 -31.40
CA ASP A 18 -16.59 -8.99 -30.48
C ASP A 18 -17.30 -10.21 -29.83
N ASP A 19 -17.30 -11.35 -30.52
CA ASP A 19 -17.85 -12.64 -30.04
C ASP A 19 -16.89 -13.41 -29.11
N SER A 20 -15.85 -12.76 -28.57
CA SER A 20 -14.81 -13.38 -27.72
C SER A 20 -14.04 -14.53 -28.41
N GLY A 21 -13.92 -14.48 -29.74
CA GLY A 21 -13.21 -15.48 -30.56
C GLY A 21 -12.07 -14.87 -31.37
N ILE A 22 -11.08 -15.67 -31.73
CA ILE A 22 -10.00 -15.24 -32.62
C ILE A 22 -10.35 -15.65 -34.05
N LEU A 23 -10.50 -14.67 -34.94
CA LEU A 23 -10.74 -14.92 -36.37
C LEU A 23 -9.55 -15.65 -37.01
N TRP A 24 -9.85 -16.66 -37.82
CA TRP A 24 -8.81 -17.40 -38.55
C TRP A 24 -7.96 -16.50 -39.46
N THR A 25 -8.57 -15.51 -40.09
CA THR A 25 -7.90 -14.53 -40.95
C THR A 25 -6.92 -13.66 -40.17
N SER A 26 -7.27 -13.24 -38.95
CA SER A 26 -6.37 -12.48 -38.06
C SER A 26 -5.18 -13.34 -37.63
N LEU A 27 -5.42 -14.60 -37.28
CA LEU A 27 -4.36 -15.55 -36.94
C LEU A 27 -3.41 -15.82 -38.11
N GLN A 28 -3.93 -15.99 -39.32
CA GLN A 28 -3.12 -16.19 -40.53
C GLN A 28 -2.32 -14.96 -40.93
N THR A 29 -2.81 -13.77 -40.62
CA THR A 29 -2.09 -12.51 -40.86
C THR A 29 -0.91 -12.38 -39.90
N ALA A 30 -1.12 -12.70 -38.61
CA ALA A 30 -0.06 -12.69 -37.61
C ALA A 30 0.97 -13.82 -37.80
N PHE A 31 0.51 -15.00 -38.23
CA PHE A 31 1.35 -16.19 -38.44
C PHE A 31 1.10 -16.82 -39.82
N PRO A 32 1.76 -16.31 -40.89
CA PRO A 32 1.64 -16.87 -42.22
C PRO A 32 2.00 -18.36 -42.26
N GLY A 33 1.11 -19.20 -42.80
CA GLY A 33 1.30 -20.66 -42.86
C GLY A 33 0.90 -21.41 -41.58
N CYS A 34 0.19 -20.77 -40.65
CA CYS A 34 -0.40 -21.49 -39.53
C CYS A 34 -1.46 -22.50 -39.99
N SER A 35 -1.48 -23.68 -39.36
CA SER A 35 -2.47 -24.73 -39.64
C SER A 35 -3.41 -25.02 -38.46
N GLY A 36 -3.15 -24.44 -37.30
CA GLY A 36 -4.00 -24.61 -36.12
C GLY A 36 -3.35 -24.11 -34.84
N MET A 37 -4.15 -24.00 -33.80
CA MET A 37 -3.75 -23.46 -32.51
C MET A 37 -3.91 -24.52 -31.41
N TYR A 38 -3.02 -24.51 -30.42
CA TYR A 38 -3.02 -25.43 -29.30
C TYR A 38 -2.52 -24.77 -28.02
N TYR A 39 -2.83 -25.36 -26.88
CA TYR A 39 -2.34 -24.94 -25.57
C TYR A 39 -1.90 -26.18 -24.77
N TYR A 40 -1.17 -25.94 -23.69
CA TYR A 40 -0.84 -26.96 -22.70
C TYR A 40 -1.69 -26.70 -21.47
N GLN A 41 -2.52 -27.67 -21.08
CA GLN A 41 -3.45 -27.50 -19.96
C GLN A 41 -2.73 -27.41 -18.61
N ASP A 42 -1.55 -28.01 -18.50
CA ASP A 42 -0.73 -27.97 -17.30
C ASP A 42 0.75 -28.01 -17.68
N ARG A 43 1.41 -26.84 -17.61
CA ARG A 43 2.84 -26.70 -17.92
C ARG A 43 3.75 -27.20 -16.80
N THR A 44 3.22 -27.47 -15.61
CA THR A 44 4.02 -27.90 -14.45
C THR A 44 4.38 -29.38 -14.51
N GLN A 45 3.75 -30.15 -15.38
CA GLN A 45 4.02 -31.57 -15.56
C GLN A 45 5.24 -31.82 -16.47
N PRO A 46 6.02 -32.89 -16.20
CA PRO A 46 7.21 -33.24 -16.98
C PRO A 46 6.91 -33.62 -18.44
N ASN A 47 5.65 -33.87 -18.80
CA ASN A 47 5.22 -34.14 -20.17
C ASN A 47 3.84 -33.48 -20.44
N PRO A 48 3.80 -32.16 -20.70
CA PRO A 48 2.55 -31.43 -20.76
C PRO A 48 1.70 -31.89 -21.96
N VAL A 49 0.44 -32.21 -21.71
CA VAL A 49 -0.48 -32.71 -22.75
C VAL A 49 -0.86 -31.57 -23.69
N LYS A 50 -0.51 -31.72 -24.98
CA LYS A 50 -0.88 -30.79 -26.05
C LYS A 50 -2.37 -30.93 -26.37
N LYS A 51 -3.15 -29.84 -26.20
CA LYS A 51 -4.57 -29.80 -26.57
C LYS A 51 -4.83 -28.79 -27.68
N SER A 52 -5.53 -29.21 -28.73
CA SER A 52 -5.96 -28.33 -29.80
C SER A 52 -7.08 -27.38 -29.32
N VAL A 53 -6.99 -26.12 -29.72
CA VAL A 53 -8.08 -25.15 -29.50
C VAL A 53 -9.23 -25.48 -30.46
N LYS A 54 -10.47 -25.36 -29.96
CA LYS A 54 -11.66 -25.65 -30.79
C LYS A 54 -11.79 -24.61 -31.89
N PHE A 55 -11.98 -25.08 -33.12
CA PHE A 55 -12.19 -24.28 -34.31
C PHE A 55 -13.58 -24.60 -34.88
N ASP A 56 -14.40 -23.58 -35.11
CA ASP A 56 -15.77 -23.74 -35.63
C ASP A 56 -15.86 -23.59 -37.16
N GLY A 57 -14.73 -23.43 -37.85
CA GLY A 57 -14.65 -23.22 -39.29
C GLY A 57 -14.32 -21.78 -39.68
N SER A 58 -14.54 -20.80 -38.80
CA SER A 58 -14.20 -19.39 -39.04
C SER A 58 -13.41 -18.74 -37.90
N LYS A 59 -13.67 -19.14 -36.64
CA LYS A 59 -13.05 -18.57 -35.44
C LYS A 59 -12.56 -19.67 -34.50
N PHE A 60 -11.52 -19.36 -33.74
CA PHE A 60 -11.09 -20.15 -32.58
C PHE A 60 -11.82 -19.64 -31.34
N ARG A 61 -12.22 -20.57 -30.48
CA ARG A 61 -12.90 -20.25 -29.22
C ARG A 61 -12.03 -20.67 -28.04
N ALA A 62 -12.07 -19.88 -26.98
CA ALA A 62 -11.44 -20.23 -25.72
C ALA A 62 -11.95 -21.61 -25.24
N PRO A 63 -11.10 -22.40 -24.56
CA PRO A 63 -11.55 -23.64 -23.93
C PRO A 63 -12.74 -23.38 -23.00
N SER A 64 -13.68 -24.33 -22.95
CA SER A 64 -14.93 -24.17 -22.21
C SER A 64 -14.67 -23.92 -20.72
N GLY A 65 -15.10 -22.77 -20.20
CA GLY A 65 -14.96 -22.39 -18.79
C GLY A 65 -13.71 -21.59 -18.44
N THR A 66 -12.90 -21.18 -19.43
CA THR A 66 -11.65 -20.41 -19.22
C THR A 66 -11.58 -19.20 -20.14
N THR A 67 -10.85 -18.18 -19.72
CA THR A 67 -10.56 -16.98 -20.52
C THR A 67 -9.29 -17.16 -21.35
N TRP A 68 -9.11 -16.33 -22.38
CA TRP A 68 -7.90 -16.33 -23.22
C TRP A 68 -6.61 -15.99 -22.44
N GLN A 69 -6.73 -15.48 -21.21
CA GLN A 69 -5.59 -15.10 -20.36
C GLN A 69 -5.11 -16.26 -19.48
N ASP A 70 -5.87 -17.36 -19.40
CA ASP A 70 -5.56 -18.48 -18.51
C ASP A 70 -4.48 -19.41 -19.09
N PHE A 71 -4.19 -19.31 -20.39
CA PHE A 71 -3.24 -20.18 -21.09
C PHE A 71 -2.37 -19.44 -22.09
N ASP A 72 -1.13 -19.90 -22.22
CA ASP A 72 -0.30 -19.56 -23.36
C ASP A 72 -0.68 -20.42 -24.56
N PHE A 73 -1.12 -19.75 -25.63
CA PHE A 73 -1.50 -20.38 -26.88
C PHE A 73 -0.33 -20.43 -27.86
N TYR A 74 -0.28 -21.52 -28.61
CA TYR A 74 0.76 -21.78 -29.59
C TYR A 74 0.15 -22.10 -30.93
N VAL A 75 0.83 -21.68 -31.97
CA VAL A 75 0.41 -21.90 -33.34
C VAL A 75 1.29 -22.97 -33.97
N THR A 76 0.66 -23.95 -34.60
CA THR A 76 1.38 -24.91 -35.45
C THR A 76 1.63 -24.25 -36.79
N LEU A 77 2.90 -23.97 -37.07
CA LEU A 77 3.34 -23.55 -38.41
C LEU A 77 3.47 -24.81 -39.26
N SER A 78 2.65 -24.91 -40.30
CA SER A 78 2.81 -25.95 -41.31
C SER A 78 3.55 -25.34 -42.49
N GLN A 79 4.53 -26.05 -43.04
CA GLN A 79 5.21 -25.66 -44.29
C GLN A 79 4.29 -25.88 -45.51
N ARG A 80 3.11 -25.29 -45.47
CA ARG A 80 2.27 -25.07 -46.63
C ARG A 80 1.96 -23.59 -46.67
N CYS A 81 2.97 -22.82 -47.08
CA CYS A 81 2.71 -21.53 -47.71
C CYS A 81 1.61 -21.77 -48.74
N HIS A 82 0.50 -21.04 -48.62
CA HIS A 82 -0.52 -20.99 -49.64
C HIS A 82 0.15 -20.53 -50.94
N SER A 83 0.51 -21.48 -51.80
CA SER A 83 0.45 -21.23 -53.23
C SER A 83 -1.01 -20.93 -53.53
N ALA A 84 -1.28 -19.68 -53.87
CA ALA A 84 -2.53 -19.25 -54.46
C ALA A 84 -2.96 -20.26 -55.54
N GLY A 85 -4.09 -20.92 -55.32
CA GLY A 85 -4.59 -21.93 -56.26
C GLY A 85 -5.62 -22.85 -55.62
N GLY A 86 -6.88 -22.41 -55.69
CA GLY A 86 -8.12 -23.18 -55.73
C GLY A 86 -8.19 -24.60 -55.15
N GLY A 87 -9.19 -24.81 -54.30
CA GLY A 87 -9.91 -26.08 -54.26
C GLY A 87 -9.89 -26.78 -52.92
N ALA A 88 -10.96 -26.56 -52.15
CA ALA A 88 -11.45 -27.54 -51.21
C ALA A 88 -11.57 -28.91 -51.92
N HIS A 89 -10.88 -29.93 -51.40
CA HIS A 89 -11.15 -31.38 -51.52
C HIS A 89 -9.85 -32.20 -51.55
N GLN A 90 -9.13 -32.34 -50.43
CA GLN A 90 -8.20 -33.47 -50.28
C GLN A 90 -8.08 -33.91 -48.82
N ASN A 91 -9.12 -34.58 -48.32
CA ASN A 91 -9.00 -35.52 -47.19
C ASN A 91 -9.66 -36.88 -47.52
N GLY A 92 -9.79 -37.22 -48.81
CA GLY A 92 -10.48 -38.46 -49.25
C GLY A 92 -9.81 -39.23 -50.40
N GLN A 93 -8.60 -38.88 -50.83
CA GLN A 93 -7.98 -39.46 -52.05
C GLN A 93 -6.89 -40.52 -51.82
N THR A 94 -6.63 -40.96 -50.59
CA THR A 94 -5.57 -41.95 -50.30
C THR A 94 -5.93 -43.40 -50.66
N TYR A 95 -7.22 -43.78 -50.76
CA TYR A 95 -7.60 -45.15 -51.13
C TYR A 95 -7.66 -45.39 -52.64
N SER A 96 -8.06 -44.39 -53.44
CA SER A 96 -8.20 -44.55 -54.90
C SER A 96 -6.83 -44.71 -55.60
N GLU A 97 -5.82 -43.99 -55.12
CA GLU A 97 -4.45 -44.14 -55.64
C GLU A 97 -3.81 -45.48 -55.22
N ALA A 98 -4.08 -45.96 -54.00
CA ALA A 98 -3.62 -47.27 -53.55
C ALA A 98 -4.22 -48.42 -54.39
N THR A 99 -5.51 -48.36 -54.70
CA THR A 99 -6.16 -49.38 -55.55
C THR A 99 -5.62 -49.36 -56.98
N LYS A 100 -5.38 -48.18 -57.58
CA LYS A 100 -4.77 -48.07 -58.92
C LYS A 100 -3.34 -48.61 -58.95
N GLN A 101 -2.59 -48.49 -57.87
CA GLN A 101 -1.22 -48.99 -57.78
C GLN A 101 -1.20 -50.52 -57.59
N PHE A 102 -2.14 -51.07 -56.82
CA PHE A 102 -2.37 -52.50 -56.70
C PHE A 102 -2.79 -53.12 -58.05
N GLU A 103 -3.73 -52.51 -58.76
CA GLU A 103 -4.21 -53.01 -60.05
C GLU A 103 -3.10 -53.03 -61.12
N LYS A 104 -2.23 -52.00 -61.14
CA LYS A 104 -1.02 -51.98 -61.98
C LYS A 104 -0.04 -53.09 -61.59
N SER A 105 0.11 -53.41 -60.30
CA SER A 105 1.00 -54.49 -59.84
C SER A 105 0.49 -55.89 -60.22
N VAL A 106 -0.82 -56.13 -60.13
CA VAL A 106 -1.44 -57.41 -60.56
C VAL A 106 -1.33 -57.59 -62.07
N GLN A 107 -1.57 -56.53 -62.86
CA GLN A 107 -1.40 -56.59 -64.31
C GLN A 107 0.06 -56.81 -64.72
N ALA A 108 1.03 -56.28 -63.97
CA ALA A 108 2.44 -56.52 -64.21
C ALA A 108 2.83 -57.99 -63.92
N VAL A 109 2.32 -58.57 -62.83
CA VAL A 109 2.54 -60.00 -62.49
C VAL A 109 1.88 -60.92 -63.52
N GLN A 110 0.65 -60.61 -63.92
CA GLN A 110 -0.07 -61.39 -64.94
C GLN A 110 0.65 -61.34 -66.30
N LYS A 111 1.20 -60.17 -66.70
CA LYS A 111 2.04 -60.04 -67.90
C LYS A 111 3.36 -60.81 -67.77
N MET A 112 4.01 -60.84 -66.60
CA MET A 112 5.22 -61.63 -66.37
C MET A 112 4.95 -63.14 -66.40
N MET A 113 3.84 -63.61 -65.82
CA MET A 113 3.49 -65.03 -65.82
C MET A 113 3.15 -65.54 -67.23
N VAL A 114 2.45 -64.73 -68.03
CA VAL A 114 2.16 -65.04 -69.44
C VAL A 114 3.43 -64.97 -70.31
N ALA A 115 4.32 -63.99 -70.07
CA ALA A 115 5.60 -63.88 -70.77
C ALA A 115 6.60 -64.99 -70.41
N SER A 116 6.45 -65.63 -69.24
CA SER A 116 7.32 -66.72 -68.76
C SER A 116 6.82 -68.12 -69.16
N GLY A 117 5.74 -68.24 -69.94
CA GLY A 117 5.31 -69.51 -70.54
C GLY A 117 4.73 -70.57 -69.58
N MET A 118 4.44 -70.24 -68.31
CA MET A 118 3.81 -71.16 -67.37
C MET A 118 2.30 -71.30 -67.67
N LYS A 119 1.93 -72.35 -68.40
CA LYS A 119 0.54 -72.87 -68.42
C LYS A 119 0.40 -73.92 -67.32
N ILE A 120 -0.45 -73.68 -66.33
CA ILE A 120 -0.86 -74.70 -65.36
C ILE A 120 -1.95 -75.54 -66.04
N ASP A 121 -1.62 -76.80 -66.37
CA ASP A 121 -2.53 -77.78 -66.96
C ASP A 121 -3.06 -78.72 -65.85
N LEU A 122 -4.37 -78.74 -65.64
CA LEU A 122 -5.09 -79.39 -64.52
C LEU A 122 -5.70 -80.75 -64.91
N SER A 123 -5.08 -81.50 -65.82
CA SER A 123 -5.69 -82.65 -66.53
C SER A 123 -5.37 -84.05 -65.98
N HIS A 124 -4.78 -84.22 -64.80
CA HIS A 124 -4.26 -85.52 -64.31
C HIS A 124 -5.06 -86.19 -63.17
N LEU A 125 -6.39 -86.26 -63.28
CA LEU A 125 -7.23 -87.11 -62.42
C LEU A 125 -8.20 -87.95 -63.27
N GLN A 126 -7.81 -89.17 -63.68
CA GLN A 126 -8.69 -90.35 -63.88
C GLN A 126 -7.92 -91.63 -64.33
N LEU A 127 -8.34 -92.78 -63.79
CA LEU A 127 -7.71 -94.12 -63.85
C LEU A 127 -8.63 -95.13 -64.59
N LYS A 128 -8.11 -96.03 -65.47
CA LYS A 128 -8.54 -97.46 -65.66
C LYS A 128 -7.90 -98.26 -66.84
N LYS A 129 -7.36 -99.46 -66.49
CA LYS A 129 -7.35 -100.84 -67.10
C LYS A 129 -6.90 -101.16 -68.56
N PRO A 130 -6.26 -102.35 -68.75
CA PRO A 130 -6.48 -103.22 -69.93
C PRO A 130 -6.72 -104.74 -69.64
N ARG A 131 -6.91 -105.55 -70.70
CA ARG A 131 -7.62 -106.85 -70.86
C ARG A 131 -6.85 -107.84 -71.80
N ARG A 132 -7.21 -109.16 -71.77
CA ARG A 132 -7.05 -110.29 -72.79
C ARG A 132 -5.69 -111.07 -72.81
N GLN A 133 -5.48 -112.35 -73.22
CA GLN A 133 -6.20 -113.62 -73.62
C GLN A 133 -5.09 -114.67 -74.08
N ILE A 134 -5.15 -116.02 -73.99
CA ILE A 134 -5.42 -117.08 -75.05
C ILE A 134 -4.52 -118.39 -74.96
N ALA A 135 -5.12 -119.58 -75.27
CA ALA A 135 -4.69 -120.89 -75.90
C ALA A 135 -3.56 -121.81 -75.32
N SER A 136 -3.39 -123.12 -75.62
CA SER A 136 -4.15 -124.34 -76.03
C SER A 136 -3.12 -125.40 -76.56
N THR A 137 -3.28 -126.74 -76.35
CA THR A 137 -3.16 -127.87 -77.34
C THR A 137 -2.71 -129.28 -76.85
N ASN A 138 -3.48 -130.26 -77.35
CA ASN A 138 -3.47 -131.74 -77.54
C ASN A 138 -2.16 -132.56 -77.73
N SER A 139 -2.23 -133.90 -77.50
CA SER A 139 -2.27 -134.97 -78.55
C SER A 139 -1.83 -136.40 -78.08
N SER A 140 -2.03 -137.40 -78.95
CA SER A 140 -2.42 -138.82 -78.70
C SER A 140 -1.35 -139.89 -79.08
N THR A 141 -1.77 -141.17 -79.23
CA THR A 141 -1.21 -142.34 -80.01
C THR A 141 -0.49 -143.46 -79.21
N SER A 142 -0.40 -144.75 -79.59
CA SER A 142 -1.09 -145.71 -80.49
C SER A 142 -0.54 -147.14 -80.23
N SER A 143 -1.13 -148.16 -80.87
CA SER A 143 -0.48 -149.31 -81.56
C SER A 143 -0.81 -150.73 -81.08
N GLU A 144 -1.28 -151.52 -82.05
CA GLU A 144 -1.54 -152.96 -82.07
C GLU A 144 -0.49 -153.67 -82.93
N GLU A 145 -0.24 -154.96 -82.71
CA GLU A 145 0.31 -155.89 -83.71
C GLU A 145 0.36 -157.31 -83.12
N SER A 146 -0.60 -158.21 -83.43
CA SER A 146 -0.49 -159.68 -83.22
C SER A 146 -1.63 -160.54 -83.81
N THR A 147 -2.76 -159.98 -84.27
CA THR A 147 -3.99 -160.74 -84.59
C THR A 147 -4.02 -161.39 -85.98
N ASN A 148 -3.01 -161.16 -86.83
CA ASN A 148 -3.04 -161.55 -88.25
C ASN A 148 -2.96 -163.06 -88.52
N THR A 149 -2.62 -163.90 -87.54
CA THR A 149 -2.37 -165.33 -87.81
C THR A 149 -3.62 -166.21 -87.63
N LEU A 150 -4.53 -165.86 -86.72
CA LEU A 150 -5.75 -166.65 -86.47
C LEU A 150 -6.89 -166.34 -87.44
N GLN A 151 -7.03 -165.09 -87.88
CA GLN A 151 -7.99 -164.70 -88.93
C GLN A 151 -7.71 -165.42 -90.27
N ASN A 152 -6.44 -165.71 -90.57
CA ASN A 152 -6.03 -166.42 -91.78
C ASN A 152 -6.39 -167.93 -91.76
N ILE A 153 -6.55 -168.53 -90.58
CA ILE A 153 -7.03 -169.92 -90.45
C ILE A 153 -8.56 -169.95 -90.58
N GLN A 154 -9.25 -168.97 -89.99
CA GLN A 154 -10.71 -168.86 -90.08
C GLN A 154 -11.20 -168.67 -91.51
N THR A 155 -10.55 -167.79 -92.29
CA THR A 155 -10.89 -167.55 -93.70
C THR A 155 -10.58 -168.74 -94.62
N ARG A 156 -9.65 -169.63 -94.24
CA ARG A 156 -9.31 -170.84 -95.02
C ARG A 156 -10.30 -171.99 -94.84
N LEU A 157 -10.93 -172.11 -93.67
CA LEU A 157 -11.88 -173.17 -93.36
C LEU A 157 -13.32 -172.78 -93.68
N GLU A 158 -13.70 -171.50 -93.58
CA GLU A 158 -15.03 -171.01 -94.03
C GLU A 158 -15.25 -171.25 -95.54
N ASN A 159 -14.19 -171.27 -96.35
CA ASN A 159 -14.27 -171.54 -97.79
C ASN A 159 -14.42 -173.04 -98.16
N LYS A 160 -14.40 -173.95 -97.18
CA LYS A 160 -14.64 -175.40 -97.37
C LYS A 160 -15.94 -175.89 -96.70
N ALA A 161 -16.93 -175.00 -96.61
CA ALA A 161 -18.18 -175.19 -95.85
C ALA A 161 -18.98 -176.47 -96.17
N ASP A 162 -18.77 -177.13 -97.30
CA ASP A 162 -19.62 -178.26 -97.71
C ASP A 162 -19.14 -179.65 -97.28
N ASP A 163 -18.00 -179.81 -96.59
CA ASP A 163 -17.51 -181.13 -96.13
C ASP A 163 -16.69 -181.10 -94.81
N LEU A 164 -16.96 -180.16 -93.90
CA LEU A 164 -16.23 -180.11 -92.62
C LEU A 164 -16.71 -181.16 -91.62
N THR A 165 -15.77 -181.89 -91.07
CA THR A 165 -16.01 -182.85 -89.98
C THR A 165 -16.29 -182.11 -88.66
N GLN A 166 -17.07 -182.72 -87.75
CA GLN A 166 -17.42 -182.11 -86.45
C GLN A 166 -16.20 -181.58 -85.66
N LEU A 167 -15.05 -182.22 -85.82
CA LEU A 167 -13.79 -181.80 -85.20
C LEU A 167 -13.27 -180.47 -85.76
N GLU A 168 -13.37 -180.26 -87.07
CA GLU A 168 -12.96 -179.01 -87.71
C GLU A 168 -13.88 -177.85 -87.31
N GLN A 169 -15.18 -178.12 -87.12
CA GLN A 169 -16.14 -177.16 -86.58
C GLN A 169 -15.76 -176.71 -85.15
N HIS A 170 -15.37 -177.66 -84.29
CA HIS A 170 -14.93 -177.34 -82.92
C HIS A 170 -13.64 -176.50 -82.90
N PHE A 171 -12.68 -176.75 -83.80
CA PHE A 171 -11.49 -175.90 -83.92
C PHE A 171 -11.82 -174.48 -84.39
N LEU A 172 -12.78 -174.35 -85.31
CA LEU A 172 -13.26 -173.06 -85.79
C LEU A 172 -13.96 -172.28 -84.67
N ASP A 173 -14.79 -172.96 -83.88
CA ASP A 173 -15.45 -172.37 -82.71
C ASP A 173 -14.44 -172.00 -81.61
N LEU A 174 -13.42 -172.82 -81.36
CA LEU A 174 -12.36 -172.50 -80.40
C LEU A 174 -11.54 -171.28 -80.86
N ALA A 175 -11.23 -171.18 -82.15
CA ALA A 175 -10.55 -170.04 -82.73
C ALA A 175 -11.41 -168.76 -82.60
N ARG A 176 -12.71 -168.84 -82.89
CA ARG A 176 -13.67 -167.73 -82.69
C ARG A 176 -13.81 -167.31 -81.23
N ILE A 177 -13.86 -168.26 -80.31
CA ILE A 177 -13.92 -167.97 -78.87
C ILE A 177 -12.60 -167.34 -78.40
N SER A 178 -11.46 -167.81 -78.91
CA SER A 178 -10.15 -167.24 -78.56
C SER A 178 -10.00 -165.80 -79.07
N THR A 179 -10.38 -165.53 -80.32
CA THR A 179 -10.36 -164.16 -80.87
C THR A 179 -11.34 -163.26 -80.14
N ALA A 180 -12.57 -163.71 -79.87
CA ALA A 180 -13.54 -162.94 -79.08
C ALA A 180 -13.04 -162.67 -77.64
N LYS A 181 -12.37 -163.63 -77.02
CA LYS A 181 -11.76 -163.45 -75.69
C LYS A 181 -10.63 -162.43 -75.74
N ASP A 182 -9.77 -162.49 -76.75
CA ASP A 182 -8.67 -161.54 -76.93
C ASP A 182 -9.20 -160.12 -77.19
N GLU A 183 -10.27 -159.99 -78.00
CA GLU A 183 -10.98 -158.73 -78.21
C GLU A 183 -11.57 -158.17 -76.90
N ILE A 184 -12.22 -159.01 -76.08
CA ILE A 184 -12.74 -158.62 -74.76
C ILE A 184 -11.60 -158.21 -73.82
N ILE A 185 -10.47 -158.92 -73.81
CA ILE A 185 -9.31 -158.57 -73.00
C ILE A 185 -8.73 -157.22 -73.45
N GLN A 186 -8.64 -156.98 -74.75
CA GLN A 186 -8.14 -155.72 -75.30
C GLN A 186 -9.09 -154.57 -74.99
N ALA A 187 -10.41 -154.78 -75.12
CA ALA A 187 -11.43 -153.81 -74.72
C ALA A 187 -11.38 -153.50 -73.21
N ASN A 188 -11.21 -154.53 -72.36
CA ASN A 188 -11.05 -154.35 -70.92
C ASN A 188 -9.75 -153.62 -70.57
N ARG A 189 -8.63 -153.93 -71.23
CA ARG A 189 -7.35 -153.20 -71.07
C ARG A 189 -7.50 -151.74 -71.48
N ALA A 190 -8.15 -151.46 -72.60
CA ALA A 190 -8.43 -150.10 -73.05
C ALA A 190 -9.29 -149.34 -72.03
N LYS A 191 -10.35 -149.98 -71.50
CA LYS A 191 -11.22 -149.39 -70.49
C LYS A 191 -10.53 -149.17 -69.14
N ILE A 192 -9.65 -150.09 -68.72
CA ILE A 192 -8.82 -149.91 -67.52
C ILE A 192 -7.84 -148.74 -67.72
N ALA A 193 -7.24 -148.62 -68.91
CA ALA A 193 -6.35 -147.50 -69.22
C ALA A 193 -7.10 -146.16 -69.25
N GLU A 194 -8.33 -146.14 -69.78
CA GLU A 194 -9.22 -144.97 -69.75
C GLU A 194 -9.59 -144.58 -68.31
N ILE A 195 -10.07 -145.53 -67.50
CA ILE A 195 -10.40 -145.31 -66.08
C ILE A 195 -9.18 -144.84 -65.28
N SER A 196 -7.99 -145.39 -65.56
CA SER A 196 -6.75 -144.98 -64.89
C SER A 196 -6.38 -143.54 -65.26
N ARG A 197 -6.55 -143.17 -66.53
CA ARG A 197 -6.31 -141.80 -67.01
C ARG A 197 -7.31 -140.81 -66.42
N ASP A 198 -8.59 -141.18 -66.33
CA ASP A 198 -9.63 -140.36 -65.70
C ASP A 198 -9.40 -140.22 -64.19
N SER A 199 -9.02 -141.30 -63.51
CA SER A 199 -8.68 -141.28 -62.08
C SER A 199 -7.48 -140.38 -61.81
N GLN A 200 -6.47 -140.41 -62.68
CA GLN A 200 -5.31 -139.51 -62.59
C GLN A 200 -5.71 -138.05 -62.85
N GLY A 201 -6.56 -137.79 -63.85
CA GLY A 201 -7.09 -136.45 -64.13
C GLY A 201 -7.97 -135.89 -63.00
N ILE A 202 -8.71 -136.75 -62.29
CA ILE A 202 -9.48 -136.37 -61.09
C ILE A 202 -8.54 -136.08 -59.92
N ALA A 203 -7.51 -136.90 -59.72
CA ALA A 203 -6.51 -136.68 -58.67
C ALA A 203 -5.75 -135.36 -58.86
N GLU A 204 -5.39 -135.01 -60.10
CA GLU A 204 -4.77 -133.73 -60.43
C GLU A 204 -5.72 -132.55 -60.17
N ARG A 205 -6.99 -132.65 -60.58
CA ARG A 205 -8.00 -131.61 -60.26
C ARG A 205 -8.23 -131.44 -58.77
N LEU A 206 -8.28 -132.54 -58.00
CA LEU A 206 -8.40 -132.48 -56.54
C LEU A 206 -7.19 -131.78 -55.92
N ARG A 207 -5.98 -132.11 -56.36
CA ARG A 207 -4.76 -131.41 -55.92
C ARG A 207 -4.79 -129.92 -56.25
N GLU A 208 -5.28 -129.53 -57.43
CA GLU A 208 -5.44 -128.12 -57.79
C GLU A 208 -6.48 -127.40 -56.92
N PHE A 209 -7.59 -128.07 -56.59
CA PHE A 209 -8.61 -127.52 -55.69
C PHE A 209 -8.10 -127.39 -54.26
N GLU A 210 -7.37 -128.37 -53.75
CA GLU A 210 -6.70 -128.31 -52.45
C GLU A 210 -5.71 -127.12 -52.39
N ALA A 211 -4.91 -126.94 -53.44
CA ALA A 211 -3.99 -125.79 -53.53
C ALA A 211 -4.73 -124.44 -53.55
N LYS A 212 -5.87 -124.35 -54.25
CA LYS A 212 -6.72 -123.15 -54.25
C LYS A 212 -7.35 -122.88 -52.89
N CYS A 213 -7.85 -123.91 -52.21
CA CYS A 213 -8.39 -123.78 -50.86
C CYS A 213 -7.31 -123.31 -49.89
N ALA A 214 -6.10 -123.88 -49.95
CA ALA A 214 -4.98 -123.45 -49.12
C ALA A 214 -4.60 -121.97 -49.36
N ALA A 215 -4.54 -121.53 -50.61
CA ALA A 215 -4.28 -120.13 -50.94
C ALA A 215 -5.39 -119.19 -50.43
N GLN A 216 -6.65 -119.60 -50.54
CA GLN A 216 -7.79 -118.83 -50.00
C GLN A 216 -7.79 -118.76 -48.47
N GLU A 217 -7.38 -119.84 -47.80
CA GLU A 217 -7.19 -119.84 -46.34
C GLU A 217 -6.05 -118.91 -45.90
N GLU A 218 -4.96 -118.86 -46.66
CA GLU A 218 -3.86 -117.92 -46.44
C GLU A 218 -4.31 -116.46 -46.66
N GLU A 219 -5.04 -116.18 -47.75
CA GLU A 219 -5.64 -114.86 -47.99
C GLU A 219 -6.59 -114.44 -46.85
N LEU A 220 -7.44 -115.36 -46.39
CA LEU A 220 -8.34 -115.11 -45.25
C LEU A 220 -7.57 -114.88 -43.95
N ALA A 221 -6.45 -115.58 -43.73
CA ALA A 221 -5.59 -115.36 -42.58
C ALA A 221 -4.99 -113.95 -42.60
N ILE A 222 -4.52 -113.47 -43.76
CA ILE A 222 -4.02 -112.10 -43.94
C ILE A 222 -5.14 -111.08 -43.68
N LEU A 223 -6.34 -111.29 -44.24
CA LEU A 223 -7.48 -110.39 -44.02
C LEU A 223 -7.90 -110.33 -42.54
N ARG A 224 -7.84 -111.45 -41.82
CA ARG A 224 -8.06 -111.48 -40.37
C ARG A 224 -6.97 -110.72 -39.61
N GLY A 225 -5.71 -110.86 -40.02
CA GLY A 225 -4.58 -110.11 -39.47
C GLY A 225 -4.77 -108.60 -39.65
N LEU A 226 -5.04 -108.16 -40.87
CA LEU A 226 -5.35 -106.74 -41.19
C LEU A 226 -6.57 -106.23 -40.43
N GLY A 227 -7.59 -107.07 -40.23
CA GLY A 227 -8.75 -106.72 -39.40
C GLY A 227 -8.39 -106.48 -37.92
N GLY A 228 -7.44 -107.25 -37.38
CA GLY A 228 -6.89 -107.04 -36.04
C GLY A 228 -6.08 -105.73 -35.93
N GLU A 229 -5.21 -105.45 -36.91
CA GLU A 229 -4.45 -104.20 -36.98
C GLU A 229 -5.37 -102.97 -37.14
N PHE A 230 -6.44 -103.10 -37.92
CA PHE A 230 -7.47 -102.07 -38.04
C PHE A 230 -8.23 -101.86 -36.71
N GLY A 231 -8.43 -102.92 -35.93
CA GLY A 231 -8.96 -102.84 -34.58
C GLY A 231 -8.06 -102.04 -33.65
N ALA A 232 -6.76 -102.38 -33.61
CA ALA A 232 -5.77 -101.68 -32.78
C ALA A 232 -5.64 -100.19 -33.17
N THR A 233 -5.54 -99.88 -34.46
CA THR A 233 -5.46 -98.48 -34.93
C THR A 233 -6.73 -97.68 -34.62
N LYS A 234 -7.90 -98.33 -34.57
CA LYS A 234 -9.15 -97.70 -34.14
C LYS A 234 -9.16 -97.41 -32.64
N GLU A 235 -8.59 -98.29 -31.82
CA GLU A 235 -8.41 -98.06 -30.39
C GLU A 235 -7.44 -96.91 -30.14
N ASP A 236 -6.30 -96.88 -30.83
CA ASP A 236 -5.33 -95.76 -30.78
C ASP A 236 -6.00 -94.44 -31.19
N LEU A 237 -6.81 -94.45 -32.26
CA LEU A 237 -7.54 -93.26 -32.71
C LEU A 237 -8.54 -92.78 -31.64
N ALA A 238 -9.26 -93.70 -31.00
CA ALA A 238 -10.19 -93.36 -29.93
C ALA A 238 -9.47 -92.75 -28.71
N GLU A 239 -8.29 -93.28 -28.37
CA GLU A 239 -7.47 -92.73 -27.29
C GLU A 239 -6.92 -91.33 -27.64
N LEU A 240 -6.42 -91.13 -28.86
CA LEU A 240 -5.98 -89.81 -29.33
C LEU A 240 -7.12 -88.79 -29.36
N VAL A 241 -8.33 -89.19 -29.74
CA VAL A 241 -9.52 -88.31 -29.69
C VAL A 241 -9.84 -87.93 -28.24
N LYS A 242 -9.76 -88.88 -27.31
CA LYS A 242 -9.97 -88.61 -25.88
C LYS A 242 -8.90 -87.65 -25.34
N GLN A 243 -7.63 -87.89 -25.61
CA GLN A 243 -6.52 -87.02 -25.19
C GLN A 243 -6.66 -85.61 -25.77
N ARG A 244 -7.08 -85.50 -27.05
CA ARG A 244 -7.34 -84.19 -27.66
C ARG A 244 -8.46 -83.45 -26.94
N ALA A 245 -9.56 -84.12 -26.61
CA ALA A 245 -10.66 -83.49 -25.87
C ALA A 245 -10.21 -83.01 -24.48
N GLU A 246 -9.43 -83.83 -23.75
CA GLU A 246 -8.86 -83.46 -22.46
C GLU A 246 -7.93 -82.24 -22.58
N LEU A 247 -7.08 -82.20 -23.60
CA LEU A 247 -6.20 -81.04 -23.87
C LEU A 247 -7.00 -79.79 -24.25
N GLU A 248 -8.06 -79.90 -25.04
CA GLU A 248 -8.93 -78.77 -25.38
C GLU A 248 -9.62 -78.21 -24.12
N THR A 249 -10.09 -79.08 -23.22
CA THR A 249 -10.63 -78.63 -21.92
C THR A 249 -9.57 -77.96 -21.05
N ALA A 250 -8.37 -78.52 -20.97
CA ALA A 250 -7.27 -77.92 -20.20
C ALA A 250 -6.85 -76.54 -20.76
N VAL A 251 -6.83 -76.38 -22.08
CA VAL A 251 -6.51 -75.09 -22.73
C VAL A 251 -7.57 -74.04 -22.40
N THR A 252 -8.85 -74.39 -22.47
CA THR A 252 -9.94 -73.44 -22.14
C THR A 252 -9.91 -73.06 -20.66
N GLU A 253 -9.66 -74.00 -19.75
CA GLU A 253 -9.46 -73.71 -18.32
C GLU A 253 -8.25 -72.80 -18.06
N LEU A 254 -7.12 -73.05 -18.71
CA LEU A 254 -5.93 -72.21 -18.58
C LEU A 254 -6.14 -70.81 -19.14
N GLN A 255 -6.87 -70.67 -20.25
CA GLN A 255 -7.25 -69.37 -20.81
C GLN A 255 -8.14 -68.58 -19.83
N LEU A 256 -9.11 -69.25 -19.19
CA LEU A 256 -9.97 -68.62 -18.19
C LEU A 256 -9.17 -68.15 -16.97
N LYS A 257 -8.28 -69.00 -16.45
CA LYS A 257 -7.39 -68.63 -15.33
C LYS A 257 -6.48 -67.47 -15.69
N LEU A 258 -5.91 -67.46 -16.91
CA LEU A 258 -5.10 -66.35 -17.38
C LEU A 258 -5.90 -65.04 -17.39
N MET A 259 -7.12 -65.06 -17.93
CA MET A 259 -8.00 -63.89 -17.96
C MET A 259 -8.33 -63.38 -16.55
N GLN A 260 -8.66 -64.28 -15.62
CA GLN A 260 -8.92 -63.93 -14.21
C GLN A 260 -7.69 -63.29 -13.55
N THR A 261 -6.50 -63.88 -13.73
CA THR A 261 -5.26 -63.30 -13.17
C THR A 261 -4.88 -61.96 -13.80
N GLN A 262 -5.24 -61.73 -15.07
CA GLN A 262 -5.06 -60.43 -15.73
C GLN A 262 -6.00 -59.38 -15.14
N GLU A 263 -7.28 -59.71 -14.94
CA GLU A 263 -8.26 -58.82 -14.31
C GLU A 263 -7.87 -58.48 -12.87
N GLU A 264 -7.43 -59.47 -12.09
CA GLU A 264 -6.90 -59.25 -10.74
C GLU A 264 -5.66 -58.34 -10.74
N ASN A 265 -4.76 -58.51 -11.71
CA ASN A 265 -3.59 -57.64 -11.85
C ASN A 265 -3.96 -56.20 -12.19
N GLU A 266 -4.91 -56.01 -13.11
CA GLU A 266 -5.40 -54.67 -13.47
C GLU A 266 -6.10 -53.98 -12.28
N SER A 267 -6.91 -54.73 -11.55
CA SER A 267 -7.56 -54.27 -10.31
C SER A 267 -6.52 -53.88 -9.24
N ASN A 268 -5.52 -54.73 -9.00
CA ASN A 268 -4.44 -54.44 -8.06
C ASN A 268 -3.59 -53.24 -8.51
N ARG A 269 -3.34 -53.08 -9.81
CA ARG A 269 -2.66 -51.91 -10.37
C ARG A 269 -3.46 -50.62 -10.10
N GLY A 270 -4.78 -50.64 -10.28
CA GLY A 270 -5.65 -49.51 -9.94
C GLY A 270 -5.64 -49.19 -8.44
N ARG A 271 -5.66 -50.21 -7.58
CA ARG A 271 -5.53 -50.04 -6.11
C ARG A 271 -4.16 -49.45 -5.72
N LEU A 272 -3.10 -49.85 -6.40
CA LEU A 272 -1.76 -49.29 -6.18
C LEU A 272 -1.69 -47.81 -6.59
N GLU A 273 -2.23 -47.46 -7.77
CA GLU A 273 -2.27 -46.09 -8.27
C GLU A 273 -3.07 -45.16 -7.36
N THR A 274 -4.26 -45.58 -6.92
CA THR A 274 -5.07 -44.84 -5.94
C THR A 274 -4.34 -44.66 -4.61
N SER A 275 -3.67 -45.69 -4.10
CA SER A 275 -2.84 -45.57 -2.90
C SER A 275 -1.66 -44.61 -3.09
N GLN A 276 -1.01 -44.61 -4.26
CA GLN A 276 0.09 -43.70 -4.56
C GLN A 276 -0.37 -42.24 -4.63
N ASN A 277 -1.53 -41.99 -5.26
CA ASN A 277 -2.13 -40.66 -5.28
C ASN A 277 -2.47 -40.19 -3.87
N ARG A 278 -3.01 -41.07 -3.02
CA ARG A 278 -3.29 -40.73 -1.62
C ARG A 278 -2.03 -40.40 -0.82
N ILE A 279 -0.93 -41.13 -1.06
CA ILE A 279 0.36 -40.85 -0.41
C ILE A 279 0.89 -39.47 -0.85
N LYS A 280 0.79 -39.12 -2.13
CA LYS A 280 1.18 -37.80 -2.64
C LYS A 280 0.37 -36.68 -2.00
N GLU A 281 -0.97 -36.80 -1.96
CA GLU A 281 -1.83 -35.81 -1.30
C GLU A 281 -1.45 -35.58 0.16
N LEU A 282 -1.17 -36.66 0.91
CA LEU A 282 -0.75 -36.56 2.32
C LEU A 282 0.64 -35.91 2.46
N ALA A 283 1.55 -36.16 1.52
CA ALA A 283 2.86 -35.51 1.50
C ALA A 283 2.73 -34.00 1.26
N ASP A 284 1.92 -33.58 0.30
CA ASP A 284 1.67 -32.16 0.00
C ASP A 284 1.03 -31.44 1.21
N GLN A 285 0.09 -32.11 1.89
CA GLN A 285 -0.51 -31.59 3.13
C GLN A 285 0.51 -31.43 4.26
N LEU A 286 1.44 -32.38 4.41
CA LEU A 286 2.51 -32.27 5.41
C LEU A 286 3.46 -31.12 5.10
N GLU A 287 3.81 -30.91 3.83
CA GLU A 287 4.66 -29.78 3.40
C GLU A 287 3.98 -28.43 3.70
N LEU A 288 2.68 -28.32 3.41
CA LEU A 288 1.89 -27.13 3.75
C LEU A 288 1.84 -26.87 5.26
N LEU A 289 1.61 -27.91 6.07
CA LEU A 289 1.61 -27.77 7.53
C LEU A 289 2.99 -27.38 8.07
N GLN A 290 4.06 -27.88 7.46
CA GLN A 290 5.42 -27.58 7.86
C GLN A 290 5.82 -26.14 7.54
N THR A 291 5.39 -25.63 6.40
CA THR A 291 5.55 -24.20 6.04
C THR A 291 4.68 -23.28 6.92
N SER A 292 3.45 -23.68 7.23
CA SER A 292 2.61 -22.94 8.19
C SER A 292 3.24 -22.90 9.59
N LYS A 293 3.78 -24.02 10.07
CA LYS A 293 4.50 -24.11 11.35
C LYS A 293 5.73 -23.19 11.39
N SER A 294 6.50 -23.11 10.30
CA SER A 294 7.68 -22.25 10.26
C SER A 294 7.30 -20.76 10.28
N LEU A 295 6.24 -20.38 9.58
CA LEU A 295 5.68 -19.01 9.62
C LEU A 295 5.20 -18.64 11.02
N LEU A 296 4.38 -19.48 11.65
CA LEU A 296 3.89 -19.26 13.02
C LEU A 296 5.04 -19.16 14.04
N ASN A 297 6.07 -20.00 13.90
CA ASN A 297 7.26 -19.88 14.76
C ASN A 297 8.01 -18.56 14.54
N HIS A 298 8.05 -18.06 13.30
CA HIS A 298 8.65 -16.76 13.01
C HIS A 298 7.84 -15.62 13.62
N GLU A 299 6.52 -15.62 13.46
CA GLU A 299 5.63 -14.64 14.09
C GLU A 299 5.74 -14.66 15.62
N LEU A 300 5.74 -15.85 16.23
CA LEU A 300 5.99 -16.00 17.67
C LEU A 300 7.35 -15.43 18.09
N SER A 301 8.40 -15.66 17.30
CA SER A 301 9.73 -15.11 17.59
C SER A 301 9.77 -13.58 17.51
N GLN A 302 8.97 -12.98 16.63
CA GLN A 302 8.85 -11.53 16.52
C GLN A 302 8.01 -10.93 17.67
N LEU A 303 6.97 -11.64 18.12
CA LEU A 303 6.06 -11.17 19.16
C LEU A 303 6.60 -11.37 20.58
N ARG A 304 7.47 -12.37 20.81
CA ARG A 304 8.04 -12.68 22.12
C ARG A 304 8.70 -11.49 22.83
N PRO A 305 9.57 -10.68 22.16
CA PRO A 305 10.19 -9.52 22.79
C PRO A 305 9.18 -8.46 23.25
N PHE A 306 8.06 -8.30 22.54
CA PHE A 306 7.01 -7.35 22.93
C PHE A 306 6.22 -7.86 24.14
N ALA A 307 5.92 -9.16 24.18
CA ALA A 307 5.28 -9.78 25.33
C ALA A 307 6.18 -9.72 26.57
N GLU A 308 7.49 -9.99 26.42
CA GLU A 308 8.48 -9.85 27.49
C GLU A 308 8.61 -8.41 28.00
N ALA A 309 8.66 -7.42 27.09
CA ALA A 309 8.69 -6.01 27.46
C ALA A 309 7.41 -5.54 28.17
N ALA A 310 6.28 -6.17 27.85
CA ALA A 310 5.00 -5.95 28.50
C ALA A 310 4.80 -6.79 29.78
N ALA A 311 5.77 -7.66 30.13
CA ALA A 311 5.68 -8.66 31.19
C ALA A 311 4.39 -9.52 31.09
N ILE A 312 4.00 -9.88 29.86
CA ILE A 312 2.87 -10.77 29.57
C ILE A 312 3.45 -12.14 29.32
N GLU A 313 3.49 -12.97 30.36
CA GLU A 313 3.94 -14.36 30.25
C GLU A 313 2.78 -15.29 29.87
N ASP A 314 1.54 -14.88 30.14
CA ASP A 314 0.34 -15.68 29.88
C ASP A 314 -0.86 -14.83 29.44
N PHE A 315 -1.83 -15.45 28.74
CA PHE A 315 -3.03 -14.76 28.23
C PHE A 315 -3.86 -14.08 29.33
N SER A 316 -3.76 -14.58 30.57
CA SER A 316 -4.45 -14.02 31.74
C SER A 316 -3.96 -12.62 32.14
N GLU A 317 -2.79 -12.19 31.66
CA GLU A 317 -2.16 -10.90 32.00
C GLU A 317 -2.48 -9.80 30.99
N ILE A 318 -2.93 -10.16 29.78
CA ILE A 318 -3.34 -9.23 28.73
C ILE A 318 -4.40 -8.22 29.24
N PRO A 319 -5.46 -8.63 29.97
CA PRO A 319 -6.44 -7.68 30.49
C PRO A 319 -5.84 -6.67 31.49
N LYS A 320 -4.86 -7.11 32.30
CA LYS A 320 -4.16 -6.22 33.24
C LYS A 320 -3.31 -5.21 32.46
N PHE A 321 -2.58 -5.66 31.44
CA PHE A 321 -1.81 -4.77 30.58
C PHE A 321 -2.71 -3.74 29.87
N ILE A 322 -3.85 -4.16 29.34
CA ILE A 322 -4.85 -3.25 28.74
C ILE A 322 -5.33 -2.21 29.78
N ALA A 323 -5.65 -2.64 31.01
CA ALA A 323 -6.04 -1.72 32.07
C ALA A 323 -4.93 -0.71 32.40
N THR A 324 -3.66 -1.12 32.45
CA THR A 324 -2.53 -0.21 32.66
C THR A 324 -2.30 0.75 31.50
N LEU A 325 -2.61 0.35 30.26
CA LEU A 325 -2.56 1.22 29.09
C LEU A 325 -3.66 2.27 29.14
N ASP A 326 -4.89 1.87 29.50
CA ASP A 326 -6.01 2.78 29.65
C ASP A 326 -5.77 3.77 30.80
N GLU A 327 -5.19 3.32 31.91
CA GLU A 327 -4.78 4.18 33.01
C GLU A 327 -3.68 5.17 32.58
N ASN A 328 -2.65 4.71 31.86
CA ASN A 328 -1.65 5.59 31.27
C ASN A 328 -2.26 6.62 30.29
N ARG A 329 -3.27 6.23 29.51
CA ARG A 329 -3.97 7.14 28.61
C ARG A 329 -4.69 8.24 29.39
N LYS A 330 -5.43 7.87 30.44
CA LYS A 330 -6.10 8.83 31.33
C LYS A 330 -5.10 9.77 31.99
N LEU A 331 -3.98 9.26 32.51
CA LEU A 331 -2.93 10.07 33.11
C LEU A 331 -2.31 11.06 32.11
N ARG A 332 -2.14 10.67 30.84
CA ARG A 332 -1.67 11.58 29.77
C ARG A 332 -2.67 12.68 29.46
N GLU A 333 -3.96 12.34 29.39
CA GLU A 333 -5.04 13.32 29.20
C GLU A 333 -5.11 14.31 30.37
N GLU A 334 -4.97 13.84 31.61
CA GLU A 334 -4.90 14.68 32.80
C GLU A 334 -3.65 15.57 32.82
N LEU A 335 -2.47 15.03 32.46
CA LEU A 335 -1.24 15.82 32.32
C LEU A 335 -1.38 16.91 31.25
N ALA A 336 -2.05 16.62 30.13
CA ALA A 336 -2.30 17.60 29.09
C ALA A 336 -3.20 18.74 29.60
N LYS A 337 -4.31 18.41 30.29
CA LYS A 337 -5.18 19.41 30.93
C LYS A 337 -4.42 20.25 31.95
N LYS A 338 -3.58 19.64 32.79
CA LYS A 338 -2.77 20.37 33.77
C LYS A 338 -1.72 21.28 33.12
N ARG A 339 -1.16 20.91 31.97
CA ARG A 339 -0.30 21.80 31.20
C ARG A 339 -1.07 22.98 30.63
N GLU A 340 -2.25 22.76 30.06
CA GLU A 340 -3.11 23.83 29.55
C GLU A 340 -3.53 24.80 30.66
N GLU A 341 -3.94 24.29 31.83
CA GLU A 341 -4.22 25.12 33.02
C GLU A 341 -2.97 25.92 33.46
N SER A 342 -1.78 25.32 33.44
CA SER A 342 -0.53 26.00 33.77
C SER A 342 -0.14 27.08 32.74
N GLU A 343 -0.41 26.86 31.46
CA GLU A 343 -0.16 27.85 30.41
C GLU A 343 -1.15 29.01 30.50
N MET A 344 -2.43 28.73 30.77
CA MET A 344 -3.45 29.76 31.02
C MET A 344 -3.11 30.61 32.24
N THR A 345 -2.69 30.00 33.35
CA THR A 345 -2.26 30.74 34.54
C THR A 345 -0.99 31.54 34.30
N ARG A 346 -0.04 31.02 33.52
CA ARG A 346 1.14 31.80 33.08
C ARG A 346 0.74 32.98 32.20
N GLY A 347 -0.16 32.79 31.23
CA GLY A 347 -0.69 33.86 30.39
C GLY A 347 -1.36 34.96 31.22
N ALA A 348 -2.20 34.59 32.19
CA ALA A 348 -2.81 35.55 33.12
C ALA A 348 -1.77 36.29 33.98
N PHE A 349 -0.70 35.62 34.40
CA PHE A 349 0.41 36.26 35.12
C PHE A 349 1.18 37.24 34.22
N ASP A 350 1.45 36.87 32.98
CA ASP A 350 2.12 37.73 31.99
C ASP A 350 1.26 38.97 31.67
N GLU A 351 -0.06 38.80 31.50
CA GLU A 351 -1.03 39.90 31.33
C GLU A 351 -1.05 40.83 32.55
N LEU A 352 -1.13 40.27 33.77
CA LEU A 352 -1.07 41.04 34.99
C LEU A 352 0.24 41.82 35.09
N ASN A 353 1.37 41.20 34.76
CA ASN A 353 2.67 41.85 34.79
C ASN A 353 2.81 42.96 33.74
N ASN A 354 2.23 42.77 32.54
CA ASN A 354 2.16 43.78 31.48
C ASN A 354 1.35 45.01 31.90
N VAL A 355 0.34 44.86 32.77
CA VAL A 355 -0.43 45.98 33.32
C VAL A 355 0.25 46.58 34.55
N GLN A 356 0.80 45.74 35.42
CA GLN A 356 1.42 46.15 36.67
C GLN A 356 2.69 46.99 36.43
N THR A 357 3.55 46.59 35.50
CA THR A 357 4.81 47.28 35.18
C THR A 357 4.61 48.75 34.78
N PRO A 358 3.77 49.10 33.78
CA PRO A 358 3.56 50.50 33.40
C PRO A 358 2.90 51.33 34.51
N ILE A 359 2.00 50.73 35.32
CA ILE A 359 1.42 51.41 36.49
C ILE A 359 2.50 51.76 37.52
N PHE A 360 3.45 50.85 37.79
CA PHE A 360 4.57 51.15 38.68
C PHE A 360 5.48 52.24 38.12
N GLU A 361 5.78 52.22 36.82
CA GLU A 361 6.57 53.27 36.16
C GLU A 361 5.88 54.63 36.19
N GLU A 362 4.57 54.68 35.94
CA GLU A 362 3.77 55.90 36.02
C GLU A 362 3.73 56.42 37.46
N ASN A 363 3.48 55.56 38.45
CA ASN A 363 3.52 55.95 39.86
C ASN A 363 4.89 56.48 40.27
N LEU A 364 5.99 55.90 39.77
CA LEU A 364 7.33 56.40 40.01
C LEU A 364 7.54 57.80 39.39
N LYS A 365 7.04 58.02 38.16
CA LYS A 365 7.07 59.33 37.50
C LYS A 365 6.26 60.37 38.28
N LEU A 366 5.07 60.00 38.74
CA LEU A 366 4.20 60.86 39.55
C LEU A 366 4.86 61.21 40.89
N ARG A 367 5.46 60.24 41.59
CA ARG A 367 6.22 60.50 42.82
C ARG A 367 7.36 61.49 42.59
N LYS A 368 8.19 61.28 41.56
CA LYS A 368 9.26 62.21 41.21
C LYS A 368 8.76 63.62 40.91
N ARG A 369 7.62 63.74 40.19
CA ARG A 369 7.00 65.04 39.90
C ARG A 369 6.47 65.70 41.18
N ASN A 370 5.90 64.91 42.09
CA ASN A 370 5.43 65.42 43.36
C ASN A 370 6.59 65.92 44.23
N ASP A 371 7.69 65.16 44.29
CA ASP A 371 8.92 65.58 44.98
C ASP A 371 9.49 66.88 44.39
N ASP A 372 9.49 67.03 43.06
CA ASP A 372 9.91 68.28 42.39
C ASP A 372 8.99 69.45 42.73
N LEU A 373 7.67 69.24 42.73
CA LEU A 373 6.71 70.26 43.13
C LEU A 373 6.86 70.65 44.60
N SER A 374 7.05 69.69 45.51
CA SER A 374 7.31 69.96 46.92
C SER A 374 8.56 70.82 47.10
N ARG A 375 9.67 70.51 46.41
CA ARG A 375 10.89 71.35 46.44
C ARG A 375 10.64 72.77 45.91
N ARG A 376 9.83 72.91 44.86
CA ARG A 376 9.46 74.24 44.33
C ARG A 376 8.60 75.01 45.34
N PHE A 377 7.67 74.36 46.02
CA PHE A 377 6.87 74.98 47.08
C PHE A 377 7.75 75.40 48.25
N GLU A 378 8.64 74.53 48.72
CA GLU A 378 9.62 74.86 49.77
C GLU A 378 10.47 76.08 49.38
N HIS A 379 10.94 76.13 48.13
CA HIS A 379 11.71 77.27 47.64
C HIS A 379 10.91 78.57 47.63
N VAL A 380 9.65 78.54 47.16
CA VAL A 380 8.77 79.72 47.17
C VAL A 380 8.44 80.14 48.61
N ASP A 381 8.23 79.20 49.53
CA ASP A 381 8.02 79.49 50.95
C ASP A 381 9.25 80.16 51.57
N GLU A 382 10.46 79.71 51.20
CA GLU A 382 11.72 80.36 51.59
C GLU A 382 11.84 81.77 51.01
N GLU A 383 11.53 81.98 49.72
CA GLU A 383 11.53 83.31 49.09
C GLU A 383 10.54 84.25 49.77
N ILE A 384 9.31 83.80 50.04
CA ILE A 384 8.29 84.57 50.76
C ILE A 384 8.78 84.91 52.17
N LYS A 385 9.42 83.95 52.87
CA LYS A 385 9.98 84.18 54.19
C LYS A 385 11.08 85.24 54.15
N CYS A 386 12.03 85.14 53.21
CA CYS A 386 13.08 86.15 53.03
C CYS A 386 12.52 87.53 52.68
N LEU A 387 11.50 87.60 51.80
CA LEU A 387 10.82 88.85 51.46
C LEU A 387 10.14 89.46 52.69
N ASN A 388 9.43 88.66 53.48
CA ASN A 388 8.80 89.10 54.72
C ASN A 388 9.81 89.57 55.76
N GLU A 389 10.93 88.86 55.91
CA GLU A 389 12.04 89.27 56.80
C GLU A 389 12.67 90.59 56.35
N ASN A 390 12.87 90.76 55.03
CA ASN A 390 13.38 91.99 54.44
C ASN A 390 12.40 93.16 54.64
N TRP A 391 11.11 92.96 54.38
CA TRP A 391 10.08 93.98 54.65
C TRP A 391 10.00 94.32 56.13
N ALA A 392 10.07 93.32 57.02
CA ALA A 392 10.09 93.56 58.47
C ALA A 392 11.35 94.32 58.91
N LYS A 393 12.49 94.10 58.25
CA LYS A 393 13.71 94.87 58.47
C LYS A 393 13.55 96.31 57.99
N GLU A 394 13.07 96.53 56.77
CA GLU A 394 12.84 97.86 56.19
C GLU A 394 11.83 98.67 57.02
N MET A 395 10.75 98.03 57.48
CA MET A 395 9.76 98.67 58.35
C MET A 395 10.35 99.05 59.71
N ARG A 396 11.23 98.22 60.29
CA ARG A 396 11.96 98.56 61.52
C ARG A 396 12.93 99.71 61.31
N GLU A 397 13.68 99.70 60.22
CA GLU A 397 14.60 100.80 59.84
C GLU A 397 13.83 102.11 59.68
N LYS A 398 12.76 102.13 58.88
CA LYS A 398 11.89 103.31 58.73
C LYS A 398 11.26 103.78 60.04
N THR A 399 10.82 102.86 60.89
CA THR A 399 10.26 103.21 62.21
C THR A 399 11.32 103.85 63.09
N ASN A 400 12.56 103.34 63.09
CA ASN A 400 13.68 103.95 63.80
C ASN A 400 14.03 105.32 63.23
N ASP A 401 14.11 105.47 61.91
CA ASP A 401 14.38 106.77 61.26
C ASP A 401 13.31 107.81 61.63
N TRP A 402 12.03 107.42 61.63
CA TRP A 402 10.94 108.28 62.04
C TRP A 402 10.99 108.62 63.53
N MET A 403 11.40 107.67 64.38
CA MET A 403 11.61 107.92 65.81
C MET A 403 12.77 108.90 66.04
N MET A 404 13.89 108.71 65.34
CA MET A 404 15.05 109.61 65.40
C MET A 404 14.65 111.03 64.95
N LEU A 405 14.02 111.16 63.78
CA LEU A 405 13.53 112.44 63.27
C LEU A 405 12.54 113.09 64.24
N ARG A 406 11.63 112.30 64.83
CA ARG A 406 10.72 112.80 65.86
C ARG A 406 11.47 113.34 67.08
N THR A 407 12.48 112.61 67.59
CA THR A 407 13.28 113.08 68.73
C THR A 407 14.09 114.33 68.40
N GLU A 408 14.62 114.43 67.17
CA GLU A 408 15.32 115.63 66.69
C GLU A 408 14.37 116.83 66.66
N LEU A 409 13.17 116.68 66.10
CA LEU A 409 12.15 117.73 66.08
C LEU A 409 11.64 118.08 67.48
N GLU A 410 11.44 117.11 68.37
CA GLU A 410 11.06 117.36 69.76
C GLU A 410 12.16 118.16 70.51
N ASN A 411 13.43 117.84 70.29
CA ASN A 411 14.56 118.60 70.81
C ASN A 411 14.62 120.02 70.23
N GLU A 412 14.38 120.19 68.93
CA GLU A 412 14.32 121.51 68.28
C GLU A 412 13.18 122.35 68.85
N ILE A 413 11.99 121.76 69.05
CA ILE A 413 10.85 122.43 69.70
C ILE A 413 11.20 122.83 71.14
N LEU A 414 11.88 121.97 71.91
CA LEU A 414 12.33 122.30 73.26
C LEU A 414 13.31 123.48 73.25
N GLN A 415 14.30 123.47 72.37
CA GLN A 415 15.25 124.58 72.21
C GLN A 415 14.54 125.88 71.81
N GLN A 416 13.60 125.81 70.86
CA GLN A 416 12.79 126.97 70.47
C GLN A 416 11.92 127.47 71.63
N ARG A 417 11.35 126.58 72.45
CA ARG A 417 10.60 126.96 73.66
C ARG A 417 11.50 127.64 74.70
N GLU A 418 12.71 127.13 74.93
CA GLU A 418 13.70 127.76 75.81
C GLU A 418 14.09 129.15 75.29
N GLN A 419 14.33 129.30 73.98
CA GLN A 419 14.56 130.60 73.35
C GLN A 419 13.39 131.56 73.56
N ILE A 420 12.15 131.10 73.37
CA ILE A 420 10.95 131.90 73.65
C ILE A 420 10.90 132.30 75.12
N GLN A 421 11.18 131.41 76.07
CA GLN A 421 11.22 131.74 77.50
C GLN A 421 12.31 132.77 77.82
N HIS A 422 13.51 132.63 77.24
CA HIS A 422 14.56 133.63 77.38
C HIS A 422 14.14 134.98 76.82
N LEU A 423 13.55 135.01 75.62
CA LEU A 423 13.02 136.23 75.01
C LEU A 423 11.88 136.84 75.85
N GLN A 424 11.01 136.02 76.43
CA GLN A 424 9.96 136.47 77.35
C GLN A 424 10.56 137.10 78.60
N HIS A 425 11.57 136.47 79.23
CA HIS A 425 12.28 137.04 80.37
C HIS A 425 13.01 138.34 80.02
N PHE A 426 13.66 138.41 78.85
CA PHE A 426 14.26 139.65 78.36
C PHE A 426 13.20 140.73 78.15
N LEU A 427 12.05 140.39 77.58
CA LEU A 427 10.95 141.32 77.35
C LEU A 427 10.32 141.78 78.66
N GLU A 428 10.13 140.89 79.64
CA GLU A 428 9.69 141.22 81.00
C GLU A 428 10.69 142.13 81.72
N ALA A 429 11.99 141.86 81.62
CA ALA A 429 13.04 142.69 82.19
C ALA A 429 13.05 144.07 81.52
N ALA A 430 13.01 144.13 80.19
CA ALA A 430 12.97 145.37 79.42
C ALA A 430 11.68 146.17 79.67
N THR A 431 10.52 145.52 79.78
CA THR A 431 9.26 146.20 80.14
C THR A 431 9.27 146.66 81.60
N ARG A 432 9.85 145.90 82.53
CA ARG A 432 10.04 146.33 83.92
C ARG A 432 10.98 147.53 84.00
N GLU A 433 12.09 147.50 83.28
CA GLU A 433 13.04 148.61 83.19
C GLU A 433 12.41 149.83 82.50
N ALA A 434 11.65 149.64 81.43
CA ALA A 434 10.88 150.70 80.78
C ALA A 434 9.81 151.28 81.70
N ALA A 435 9.11 150.46 82.49
CA ALA A 435 8.14 150.92 83.48
C ALA A 435 8.80 151.65 84.66
N GLU A 436 9.96 151.19 85.14
CA GLU A 436 10.78 151.90 86.12
C GLU A 436 11.30 153.21 85.57
N ASN A 437 11.77 153.25 84.31
CA ASN A 437 12.18 154.48 83.66
C ASN A 437 10.99 155.43 83.45
N ALA A 438 9.82 154.94 83.07
CA ALA A 438 8.61 155.74 83.00
C ALA A 438 8.20 156.29 84.38
N ARG A 439 8.33 155.50 85.46
CA ARG A 439 8.17 155.99 86.84
C ARG A 439 9.21 157.05 87.19
N ARG A 440 10.51 156.83 86.92
CA ARG A 440 11.57 157.82 87.14
C ARG A 440 11.31 159.10 86.35
N ILE A 441 10.87 159.00 85.10
CA ILE A 441 10.47 160.15 84.29
C ILE A 441 9.27 160.87 84.93
N SER A 442 8.23 160.15 85.34
CA SER A 442 7.07 160.73 86.04
C SER A 442 7.45 161.39 87.37
N GLU A 443 8.38 160.80 88.13
CA GLU A 443 8.98 161.39 89.34
C GLU A 443 9.78 162.65 89.01
N ILE A 444 10.54 162.66 87.91
CA ILE A 444 11.27 163.83 87.42
C ILE A 444 10.30 164.91 86.92
N GLU A 445 9.21 164.54 86.24
CA GLU A 445 8.17 165.47 85.76
C GLU A 445 7.38 166.07 86.92
N THR A 446 7.05 165.29 87.94
CA THR A 446 6.42 165.82 89.16
C THR A 446 7.40 166.67 89.97
N ALA A 447 8.70 166.33 89.99
CA ALA A 447 9.74 167.16 90.58
C ALA A 447 10.00 168.45 89.79
N SER A 448 9.94 168.40 88.45
CA SER A 448 10.10 169.55 87.57
C SER A 448 8.85 170.45 87.61
N ALA A 449 7.66 169.88 87.70
CA ALA A 449 6.40 170.60 87.95
C ALA A 449 6.40 171.29 89.32
N LYS A 450 6.94 170.64 90.36
CA LYS A 450 7.17 171.30 91.66
C LYS A 450 8.19 172.43 91.55
N LYS A 451 9.26 172.24 90.77
CA LYS A 451 10.30 173.26 90.53
C LYS A 451 9.77 174.47 89.75
N THR A 452 8.94 174.26 88.73
CA THR A 452 8.29 175.34 87.97
C THR A 452 7.23 176.05 88.81
N ALA A 453 6.47 175.35 89.67
CA ALA A 453 5.57 175.99 90.63
C ALA A 453 6.33 176.88 91.63
N THR A 454 7.50 176.45 92.13
CA THR A 454 8.35 177.29 92.99
C THR A 454 9.01 178.47 92.26
N GLN A 455 9.40 178.30 90.99
CA GLN A 455 9.94 179.40 90.17
C GLN A 455 8.86 180.44 89.80
N HIS A 456 7.62 180.00 89.56
CA HIS A 456 6.50 180.91 89.30
C HIS A 456 6.13 181.73 90.54
N ALA A 457 6.21 181.12 91.74
CA ALA A 457 6.05 181.83 93.00
C ALA A 457 7.15 182.89 93.23
N SER A 458 8.42 182.57 92.94
CA SER A 458 9.52 183.55 93.06
C SER A 458 9.42 184.71 92.06
N ARG A 459 8.83 184.48 90.87
CA ARG A 459 8.66 185.53 89.84
C ARG A 459 7.55 186.52 90.19
N VAL A 460 6.46 186.04 90.79
CA VAL A 460 5.40 186.91 91.33
C VAL A 460 5.91 187.73 92.51
N GLU A 461 6.80 187.17 93.33
CA GLU A 461 7.43 187.89 94.44
C GLU A 461 8.36 189.02 93.94
N THR A 462 9.09 188.81 92.84
CA THR A 462 9.93 189.86 92.23
C THR A 462 9.12 190.98 91.58
N GLU A 463 8.01 190.67 90.89
CA GLU A 463 7.14 191.68 90.26
C GLU A 463 6.39 192.55 91.29
N LEU A 464 6.08 191.99 92.47
CA LEU A 464 5.51 192.76 93.59
C LEU A 464 6.55 193.67 94.25
N ARG A 465 7.80 193.22 94.39
CA ARG A 465 8.90 194.07 94.90
C ARG A 465 9.21 195.24 93.97
N GLU A 466 9.12 195.05 92.67
CA GLU A 466 9.34 196.09 91.66
C GLU A 466 8.23 197.16 91.67
N LYS A 467 6.97 196.76 91.85
CA LYS A 467 5.84 197.69 92.04
C LYS A 467 5.92 198.50 93.35
N VAL A 468 6.39 197.89 94.44
CA VAL A 468 6.59 198.59 95.73
C VAL A 468 7.74 199.60 95.65
N ARG A 469 8.78 199.31 94.86
CA ARG A 469 9.90 200.23 94.61
C ARG A 469 9.44 201.45 93.81
N ASN A 470 8.71 201.27 92.72
CA ASN A 470 8.25 202.38 91.89
C ASN A 470 7.26 203.30 92.64
N LEU A 471 6.36 202.74 93.45
CA LEU A 471 5.45 203.53 94.30
C LEU A 471 6.18 204.29 95.43
N SER A 472 7.35 203.82 95.88
CA SER A 472 8.19 204.54 96.85
C SER A 472 8.98 205.68 96.22
N GLU A 473 9.40 205.53 94.95
CA GLU A 473 10.05 206.59 94.17
C GLU A 473 9.06 207.76 93.92
N ASP A 474 7.83 207.46 93.48
CA ASP A 474 6.77 208.46 93.23
C ASP A 474 6.35 209.20 94.53
N LEU A 475 6.36 208.51 95.68
CA LEU A 475 6.07 209.12 96.98
C LEU A 475 7.20 210.06 97.45
N SER A 476 8.46 209.71 97.15
CA SER A 476 9.63 210.55 97.49
C SER A 476 9.68 211.84 96.64
N GLU A 477 9.24 211.77 95.39
CA GLU A 477 9.21 212.90 94.47
C GLU A 477 8.07 213.88 94.82
N SER A 478 6.93 213.34 95.26
CA SER A 478 5.83 214.14 95.82
C SER A 478 6.20 214.84 97.14
N GLN A 479 6.93 214.18 98.03
CA GLN A 479 7.43 214.77 99.28
C GLN A 479 8.46 215.90 99.04
N ARG A 480 9.29 215.77 98.00
CA ARG A 480 10.24 216.81 97.58
C ARG A 480 9.54 218.07 97.06
N CYS A 481 8.47 217.88 96.28
CA CYS A 481 7.66 218.98 95.74
C CYS A 481 6.92 219.77 96.85
N VAL A 482 6.50 219.10 97.92
CA VAL A 482 5.91 219.74 99.12
C VAL A 482 6.96 220.50 99.94
N ALA A 483 8.20 220.00 100.01
CA ALA A 483 9.30 220.69 100.68
C ALA A 483 9.68 222.02 99.98
N ASP A 484 9.69 222.02 98.64
CA ASP A 484 10.00 223.22 97.86
C ASP A 484 8.87 224.29 97.96
N LEU A 485 7.61 223.87 98.09
CA LEU A 485 6.48 224.78 98.37
C LEU A 485 6.58 225.40 99.77
N ASN A 486 7.03 224.65 100.79
CA ASN A 486 7.20 225.16 102.15
C ASN A 486 8.35 226.18 102.25
N ILE A 487 9.42 226.04 101.45
CA ILE A 487 10.52 227.02 101.39
C ILE A 487 10.03 228.33 100.75
N LEU A 488 9.17 228.26 99.73
CA LEU A 488 8.61 229.46 99.10
C LEU A 488 7.67 230.23 100.04
N VAL A 489 6.86 229.53 100.84
CA VAL A 489 5.97 230.14 101.84
C VAL A 489 6.76 230.76 103.00
N ALA A 490 7.88 230.15 103.41
CA ALA A 490 8.75 230.72 104.44
C ALA A 490 9.44 232.02 104.00
N ASN A 491 9.82 232.14 102.72
CA ASN A 491 10.44 233.36 102.19
C ASN A 491 9.44 234.50 102.03
N LEU A 492 8.19 234.21 101.65
CA LEU A 492 7.10 235.20 101.63
C LEU A 492 6.70 235.70 103.04
N ALA A 493 6.84 234.86 104.08
CA ALA A 493 6.58 235.25 105.46
C ALA A 493 7.72 236.10 106.08
N SER A 494 8.96 235.95 105.60
CA SER A 494 10.09 236.76 106.06
C SER A 494 10.02 238.20 105.50
N ASP A 495 9.67 238.37 104.23
CA ASP A 495 9.57 239.71 103.62
C ASP A 495 8.40 240.53 104.17
N ALA A 496 7.31 239.88 104.57
CA ALA A 496 6.18 240.55 105.23
C ALA A 496 6.54 241.13 106.62
N ASN A 497 7.57 240.61 107.30
CA ASN A 497 7.97 241.08 108.63
C ASN A 497 9.06 242.17 108.61
N MET A 498 9.88 242.26 107.55
CA MET A 498 10.82 243.39 107.39
C MET A 498 10.14 244.66 106.89
N SER A 499 8.95 244.54 106.27
CA SER A 499 8.07 245.67 105.97
C SER A 499 7.51 246.39 107.22
N ARG A 500 7.69 245.83 108.43
CA ARG A 500 7.16 246.41 109.68
C ARG A 500 8.19 247.13 110.55
N ARG A 501 9.51 246.96 110.31
CA ARG A 501 10.55 247.62 111.12
C ARG A 501 11.00 248.96 110.56
N ASP A 502 11.06 249.12 109.24
CA ASP A 502 11.61 250.35 108.65
C ASP A 502 10.57 251.48 108.49
N ILE A 503 9.33 251.25 108.91
CA ILE A 503 8.31 252.30 109.11
C ILE A 503 8.48 253.00 110.49
N SER A 504 9.30 252.46 111.41
CA SER A 504 9.40 252.98 112.78
C SER A 504 10.58 253.92 113.06
N ASP A 505 11.59 254.02 112.18
CA ASP A 505 12.89 254.61 112.55
C ASP A 505 13.35 255.81 111.70
N LEU A 506 12.46 256.56 111.04
CA LEU A 506 12.79 257.89 110.46
C LEU A 506 11.50 258.63 110.06
N LEU A 507 10.56 258.87 110.97
CA LEU A 507 10.62 260.01 111.91
C LEU A 507 11.87 260.12 112.79
#